data_AF-A0A316BC95-F1
#
_entry.id   AF-A0A316BC95-F1
#
_cell.length_a   1.000
_cell.length_b   1.000
_cell.length_c   1.000
_cell.angle_alpha   90.00
_cell.angle_beta   90.00
_cell.angle_gamma   90.00
#
_symmetry.space_group_name_H-M   'P 1'
#
loop_
_entity.id
_entity.type
_entity.pdbx_description
1 polymer ?
#
loop_
_entity_poly.entity_id
_entity_poly.type
_entity_poly.pdbx_seq_one_letter_code
_entity_poly.pdbx_strand_id
1 'polypeptide(L)'
;MTFEDIKQEVELSLTVAKGSFFKKPEFGHRFKELLKAVASENTRIRAVKYAEEALQWLLDIKHLKSVEAFASYDSADRLLINVECVAYTGKTITFSRFVEVGNVRNS
;
A
#
# COMPACT_ATOMS: atom_id res chain seq x y z
N MET A 1 -12.87 18.91 -3.71
CA MET A 1 -12.60 17.67 -2.97
C MET A 1 -12.26 18.03 -1.54
N THR A 2 -12.70 17.24 -0.56
CA THR A 2 -12.42 17.45 0.86
C THR A 2 -11.23 16.60 1.31
N PHE A 3 -10.73 16.85 2.53
CA PHE A 3 -9.72 15.97 3.12
C PHE A 3 -10.23 14.53 3.32
N GLU A 4 -11.50 14.38 3.72
CA GLU A 4 -12.08 13.05 3.93
C GLU A 4 -12.24 12.27 2.62
N ASP A 5 -12.57 12.94 1.51
CA ASP A 5 -12.62 12.30 0.20
C ASP A 5 -11.24 11.72 -0.18
N ILE A 6 -10.15 12.47 0.04
CA ILE A 6 -8.78 12.02 -0.27
C ILE A 6 -8.37 10.86 0.64
N LYS A 7 -8.70 10.95 1.93
CA LYS A 7 -8.45 9.88 2.87
C LYS A 7 -9.14 8.58 2.43
N GLN A 8 -10.39 8.66 1.99
CA GLN A 8 -11.11 7.51 1.44
C GLN A 8 -10.46 6.97 0.16
N GLU A 9 -9.97 7.83 -0.73
CA GLU A 9 -9.26 7.40 -1.94
C GLU A 9 -7.93 6.69 -1.62
N VAL A 10 -7.18 7.18 -0.63
CA VAL A 10 -5.96 6.53 -0.11
C VAL A 10 -6.30 5.15 0.46
N GLU A 11 -7.28 5.09 1.36
CA GLU A 11 -7.74 3.83 1.98
C GLU A 11 -8.21 2.82 0.92
N LEU A 12 -8.99 3.27 -0.06
CA LEU A 12 -9.49 2.42 -1.14
C LEU A 12 -8.34 1.89 -2.00
N SER A 13 -7.38 2.74 -2.37
CA SER A 13 -6.23 2.35 -3.20
C SER A 13 -5.34 1.31 -2.52
N LEU A 14 -5.18 1.41 -1.19
CA LEU A 14 -4.38 0.49 -0.38
C LEU A 14 -5.14 -0.75 0.12
N THR A 15 -6.46 -0.81 -0.12
CA THR A 15 -7.32 -1.94 0.27
C THR A 15 -7.75 -2.82 -0.90
N VAL A 16 -8.05 -2.21 -2.05
CA VAL A 16 -8.49 -2.93 -3.24
C VAL A 16 -7.29 -3.57 -3.92
N ALA A 17 -7.40 -4.86 -4.25
CA ALA A 17 -6.36 -5.55 -4.99
C ALA A 17 -6.44 -5.19 -6.48
N LYS A 18 -5.29 -4.91 -7.09
CA LYS A 18 -5.18 -4.68 -8.54
C LYS A 18 -5.81 -5.84 -9.31
N GLY A 19 -6.63 -5.50 -10.31
CA GLY A 19 -7.41 -6.44 -11.10
C GLY A 19 -8.78 -6.83 -10.53
N SER A 20 -9.10 -6.51 -9.26
CA SER A 20 -10.40 -6.89 -8.68
C SER A 20 -11.52 -5.89 -8.97
N PHE A 21 -11.20 -4.69 -9.47
CA PHE A 21 -12.20 -3.69 -9.83
C PHE A 21 -12.51 -3.73 -11.33
N PHE A 22 -13.60 -4.40 -11.71
CA PHE A 22 -13.95 -4.74 -13.09
C PHE A 22 -13.85 -3.57 -14.09
N LYS A 23 -14.30 -2.37 -13.70
CA LYS A 23 -14.29 -1.19 -14.59
C LYS A 23 -12.92 -0.49 -14.67
N LYS A 24 -11.99 -0.80 -13.77
CA LYS A 24 -10.66 -0.17 -13.68
C LYS A 24 -9.65 -1.20 -13.16
N PRO A 25 -9.26 -2.20 -13.97
CA PRO A 25 -8.40 -3.31 -13.52
C PRO A 25 -7.01 -2.84 -13.06
N GLU A 26 -6.55 -1.69 -13.54
CA GLU A 26 -5.28 -1.11 -13.14
C GLU A 26 -5.27 -0.52 -11.73
N PHE A 27 -6.45 -0.31 -11.12
CA PHE A 27 -6.59 0.31 -9.81
C PHE A 27 -6.33 -0.66 -8.66
N GLY A 28 -5.67 -0.15 -7.62
CA GLY A 28 -5.44 -0.86 -6.37
C GLY A 28 -4.01 -1.36 -6.21
N HIS A 29 -3.78 -2.04 -5.10
CA HIS A 29 -2.45 -2.51 -4.68
C HIS A 29 -2.09 -3.87 -5.26
N ARG A 30 -0.79 -4.18 -5.26
CA ARG A 30 -0.24 -5.47 -5.72
C ARG A 30 0.15 -6.42 -4.59
N PHE A 31 -0.18 -6.12 -3.34
CA PHE A 31 0.18 -6.96 -2.16
C PHE A 31 -0.16 -8.46 -2.29
N LYS A 32 -1.20 -8.86 -3.04
CA LYS A 32 -1.50 -10.29 -3.27
C LYS A 32 -0.37 -11.05 -3.96
N GLU A 33 0.51 -10.37 -4.70
CA GLU A 33 1.70 -10.97 -5.31
C GLU A 33 2.76 -11.38 -4.28
N LEU A 34 2.63 -10.95 -3.03
CA LEU A 34 3.54 -11.28 -1.93
C LEU A 34 3.13 -12.54 -1.17
N LEU A 35 1.92 -13.06 -1.39
CA LEU A 35 1.37 -14.23 -0.69
C LEU A 35 2.28 -15.47 -0.73
N LYS A 36 3.09 -15.61 -1.78
CA LYS A 36 4.03 -16.73 -1.98
C LYS A 36 5.50 -16.32 -1.84
N ALA A 37 5.77 -15.07 -1.48
CA ALA A 37 7.12 -14.54 -1.35
C ALA A 37 7.73 -14.91 0.01
N VAL A 38 9.01 -15.26 0.02
CA VAL A 38 9.78 -15.49 1.25
C VAL A 38 9.89 -14.19 2.04
N ALA A 39 9.72 -14.26 3.37
CA ALA A 39 10.01 -13.14 4.26
C ALA A 39 11.49 -12.72 4.14
N SER A 40 11.72 -11.58 3.52
CA SER A 40 13.05 -11.07 3.19
C SER A 40 13.04 -9.54 3.04
N GLU A 41 14.23 -8.93 3.01
CA GLU A 41 14.42 -7.52 2.63
C GLU A 41 13.78 -7.22 1.27
N ASN A 42 13.96 -8.10 0.29
CA ASN A 42 13.41 -7.88 -1.05
C ASN A 42 11.87 -7.84 -1.03
N THR A 43 11.22 -8.71 -0.24
CA THR A 43 9.77 -8.69 -0.05
C THR A 43 9.29 -7.40 0.63
N ARG A 44 10.07 -6.87 1.58
CA ARG A 44 9.82 -5.56 2.20
C ARG A 44 9.91 -4.42 1.19
N ILE A 45 10.97 -4.38 0.39
CA ILE A 45 11.16 -3.36 -0.66
C ILE A 45 10.00 -3.42 -1.68
N ARG A 46 9.59 -4.62 -2.10
CA ARG A 46 8.43 -4.81 -2.99
C ARG A 46 7.14 -4.30 -2.38
N ALA A 47 6.91 -4.55 -1.09
CA ALA A 47 5.74 -4.06 -0.38
C ALA A 47 5.67 -2.53 -0.35
N VAL A 48 6.79 -1.86 -0.04
CA VAL A 48 6.90 -0.39 -0.09
C VAL A 48 6.56 0.11 -1.50
N LYS A 49 7.21 -0.45 -2.52
CA LYS A 49 6.98 -0.07 -3.92
C LYS A 49 5.52 -0.28 -4.34
N TYR A 50 4.88 -1.36 -3.90
CA TYR A 50 3.47 -1.62 -4.23
C TYR A 50 2.50 -0.63 -3.56
N ALA A 51 2.83 -0.12 -2.37
CA ALA A 51 2.05 0.93 -1.73
C ALA A 51 2.19 2.26 -2.48
N GLU A 52 3.43 2.63 -2.84
CA GLU A 52 3.72 3.84 -3.62
C GLU A 52 3.05 3.79 -5.01
N GLU A 53 3.19 2.68 -5.74
CA GLU A 53 2.54 2.46 -7.04
C GLU A 53 1.01 2.59 -6.96
N ALA A 54 0.40 2.06 -5.89
CA ALA A 54 -1.06 2.13 -5.70
C ALA A 54 -1.57 3.56 -5.50
N LEU A 55 -0.73 4.45 -4.98
CA LEU A 55 -1.05 5.85 -4.68
C LEU A 55 -0.53 6.83 -5.73
N GLN A 56 0.29 6.39 -6.68
CA GLN A 56 0.90 7.25 -7.69
C GLN A 56 -0.13 8.11 -8.43
N TRP A 57 -1.29 7.54 -8.76
CA TRP A 57 -2.35 8.27 -9.46
C TRP A 57 -2.88 9.48 -8.67
N LEU A 58 -2.84 9.45 -7.33
CA LEU A 58 -3.24 10.56 -6.47
C LEU A 58 -2.20 11.69 -6.46
N LEU A 59 -0.92 11.36 -6.66
CA LEU A 59 0.13 12.35 -6.89
C LEU A 59 -0.06 13.00 -8.28
N ASP A 60 -0.33 12.19 -9.31
CA ASP A 60 -0.48 12.66 -10.69
C ASP A 60 -1.63 13.66 -10.84
N ILE A 61 -2.75 13.43 -10.14
CA ILE A 61 -3.91 14.36 -10.11
C ILE A 61 -3.82 15.42 -9.00
N LYS A 62 -2.70 15.47 -8.26
CA LYS A 62 -2.41 16.47 -7.21
C LYS A 62 -3.35 16.44 -6.01
N HIS A 63 -3.94 15.29 -5.70
CA HIS A 63 -4.67 15.09 -4.44
C HIS A 63 -3.70 14.91 -3.26
N LEU A 64 -2.56 14.28 -3.53
CA LEU A 64 -1.43 14.17 -2.60
C LEU A 64 -0.26 15.05 -3.03
N LYS A 65 0.52 15.51 -2.06
CA LYS A 65 1.81 16.21 -2.26
C LYS A 65 2.99 15.25 -2.13
N SER A 66 2.89 14.28 -1.23
CA SER A 66 3.92 13.27 -1.00
C SER A 66 3.29 11.98 -0.48
N VAL A 67 4.03 10.88 -0.69
CA VAL A 67 3.77 9.55 -0.16
C VAL A 67 5.10 9.02 0.36
N GLU A 68 5.11 8.53 1.58
CA GLU A 68 6.22 7.79 2.17
C GLU A 68 5.69 6.46 2.70
N ALA A 69 6.30 5.36 2.28
CA ALA A 69 5.92 4.03 2.72
C ALA A 69 7.11 3.33 3.38
N PHE A 70 6.81 2.63 4.47
CA PHE A 70 7.76 1.80 5.20
C PHE A 70 7.13 0.43 5.45
N ALA A 71 7.95 -0.60 5.46
CA ALA A 71 7.49 -1.93 5.85
C ALA A 71 8.46 -2.58 6.82
N SER A 72 7.94 -3.35 7.76
CA SER A 72 8.71 -4.10 8.75
C SER A 72 8.08 -5.46 9.01
N TYR A 73 8.90 -6.43 9.42
CA TYR A 73 8.40 -7.68 9.96
C TYR A 73 8.19 -7.52 11.47
N ASP A 74 7.10 -8.07 11.97
CA ASP A 74 6.90 -8.24 13.41
C ASP A 74 7.56 -9.53 13.93
N SER A 75 7.40 -9.81 15.23
CA SER A 75 7.97 -11.00 15.87
C SER A 75 7.40 -12.33 15.37
N ALA A 76 6.32 -12.31 14.59
CA ALA A 76 5.65 -13.47 14.00
C ALA A 76 5.90 -13.57 12.48
N ASP A 77 6.93 -12.89 11.96
CA ASP A 77 7.27 -12.81 10.53
C ASP A 77 6.13 -12.26 9.65
N ARG A 78 5.18 -11.50 10.24
CA ARG A 78 4.12 -10.83 9.48
C ARG A 78 4.62 -9.48 8.99
N LEU A 79 4.40 -9.20 7.71
CA LEU A 79 4.80 -7.93 7.12
C LEU A 79 3.77 -6.85 7.43
N LEU A 80 4.17 -5.84 8.19
CA LEU A 80 3.40 -4.62 8.43
C LEU A 80 3.84 -3.54 7.44
N ILE A 81 2.90 -2.94 6.72
CA ILE A 81 3.14 -1.74 5.91
C ILE A 81 2.56 -0.54 6.64
N ASN A 82 3.32 0.53 6.72
CA ASN A 82 2.91 1.86 7.16
C ASN A 82 3.08 2.84 6.00
N VAL A 83 2.09 3.67 5.77
CA VAL A 83 2.10 4.70 4.73
C VAL A 83 1.72 6.02 5.37
N GLU A 84 2.54 7.03 5.14
CA GLU A 84 2.25 8.42 5.48
C GLU A 84 2.11 9.23 4.18
N CYS A 85 1.02 9.98 4.05
CA CYS A 85 0.78 10.83 2.90
C CYS A 85 0.49 12.25 3.36
N VAL A 86 0.93 13.24 2.60
CA VAL A 86 0.52 14.64 2.79
C VAL A 86 -0.52 15.00 1.75
N ALA A 87 -1.75 15.28 2.15
CA ALA A 87 -2.81 15.72 1.25
C ALA A 87 -2.51 17.11 0.67
N TYR A 88 -3.16 17.49 -0.43
CA TYR A 88 -3.01 18.84 -1.00
C TYR A 88 -3.38 19.95 0.01
N THR A 89 -4.28 19.64 0.95
CA THR A 89 -4.68 20.51 2.06
C THR A 89 -3.58 20.73 3.10
N GLY A 90 -2.48 19.97 3.04
CA GLY A 90 -1.39 19.98 4.01
C GLY A 90 -1.61 19.08 5.22
N LYS A 91 -2.76 18.40 5.31
CA LYS A 91 -3.03 17.42 6.38
C LYS A 91 -2.36 16.08 6.09
N THR A 92 -1.87 15.44 7.14
CA THR A 92 -1.28 14.10 7.07
C THR A 92 -2.35 13.02 7.12
N ILE A 93 -2.20 11.98 6.30
CA ILE A 93 -2.98 10.75 6.29
C ILE A 93 -2.03 9.62 6.62
N THR A 94 -2.37 8.82 7.64
CA THR A 94 -1.62 7.61 7.98
C THR A 94 -2.48 6.38 7.70
N PHE A 95 -1.84 5.35 7.16
CA PHE A 95 -2.47 4.06 6.90
C PHE A 95 -1.51 2.95 7.32
N SER A 96 -2.02 1.92 7.98
CA SER A 96 -1.24 0.74 8.31
C SER A 96 -2.05 -0.53 8.10
N ARG A 97 -1.37 -1.59 7.62
CA ARG A 97 -1.98 -2.91 7.48
C ARG A 97 -0.95 -4.02 7.52
N PHE A 98 -1.40 -5.20 7.94
CA PHE A 98 -0.68 -6.42 7.66
C PHE A 98 -0.86 -6.83 6.20
N VAL A 99 0.23 -7.33 5.62
CA VAL A 99 0.28 -7.96 4.31
C VAL A 99 0.74 -9.39 4.50
N GLU A 100 -0.08 -10.31 4.00
CA GLU A 100 0.26 -11.72 4.01
C GLU A 100 1.44 -11.98 3.06
N VAL A 101 2.47 -12.63 3.62
CA VAL A 101 3.64 -13.09 2.90
C VAL A 101 3.74 -14.61 3.04
N GLY A 102 4.42 -15.26 2.11
CA GLY A 102 4.59 -16.71 2.13
C GLY A 102 5.29 -17.17 3.39
N ASN A 103 4.62 -18.03 4.17
CA ASN A 103 5.19 -18.71 5.32
C ASN A 103 6.07 -19.86 4.82
N VAL A 104 7.27 -19.55 4.30
CA VAL A 104 8.22 -20.58 3.87
C VAL A 104 9.02 -21.07 5.08
N ARG A 105 8.31 -21.50 6.13
CA ARG A 105 8.84 -22.40 7.15
C ARG A 105 8.36 -23.81 6.79
N ASN A 106 9.23 -24.57 6.14
CA ASN A 106 9.11 -25.98 5.74
C ASN A 106 8.23 -26.28 4.50
N SER A 107 8.88 -26.35 3.33
CA SER A 107 8.63 -27.41 2.34
C SER A 107 9.83 -28.35 2.36
#